data_AF-A0A915MKR3-F1
#
_entry.id   AF-A0A915MKR3-F1
#
_cell.length_a   1.000
_cell.length_b   1.000
_cell.length_c   1.000
_cell.angle_alpha   90.00
_cell.angle_beta   90.00
_cell.angle_gamma   90.00
#
_symmetry.space_group_name_H-M   'P 1'
#
loop_
_entity.id
_entity.type
_entity.pdbx_description
1 polymer ?
#
loop_
_entity_poly.entity_id
_entity_poly.type
_entity_poly.pdbx_seq_one_letter_code
_entity_poly.pdbx_strand_id
1 'polypeptide(L)'
;MIEANNAAASTSQRIQTKRVENDFSSTNLEWENHLIIRFPPEIANKVKDYLDEDAHHISQTKMNINFNQNLRSGTLNFGKYEMDFSLYDLPCISE
;
A
#
# COMPACT_ATOMS: atom_id res chain seq x y z
N MET A 1 -36.86 69.24 13.71
CA MET A 1 -37.34 67.85 13.82
C MET A 1 -36.76 67.06 12.66
N ILE A 2 -35.95 66.04 12.97
CA ILE A 2 -35.73 64.79 12.20
C ILE A 2 -35.05 64.95 10.82
N GLU A 3 -33.95 64.31 10.42
CA GLU A 3 -32.99 63.35 11.00
C GLU A 3 -31.73 63.37 10.11
N ALA A 4 -30.60 62.96 10.68
CA ALA A 4 -29.31 62.80 10.03
C ALA A 4 -29.32 61.68 8.98
N ASN A 5 -28.35 61.70 8.05
CA ASN A 5 -27.62 60.47 7.72
C ASN A 5 -26.26 60.74 7.08
N ASN A 6 -25.23 60.57 7.91
CA ASN A 6 -23.84 60.36 7.54
C ASN A 6 -23.72 59.11 6.66
N ALA A 7 -23.14 59.25 5.48
CA ALA A 7 -22.56 58.13 4.74
C ALA A 7 -21.03 58.26 4.81
N ALA A 8 -20.45 57.84 5.94
CA ALA A 8 -19.02 57.55 6.00
C ALA A 8 -18.80 56.23 5.25
N ALA A 9 -18.12 56.29 4.12
CA ALA A 9 -17.72 55.12 3.35
C ALA A 9 -16.72 54.29 4.16
N SER A 10 -17.22 53.24 4.82
CA SER A 10 -16.38 52.22 5.46
C SER A 10 -15.91 51.23 4.39
N THR A 11 -14.68 51.43 3.92
CA THR A 11 -13.97 50.51 3.03
C THR A 11 -13.83 49.14 3.69
N SER A 12 -14.74 48.20 3.40
CA SER A 12 -14.56 46.80 3.75
C SER A 12 -13.46 46.19 2.88
N GLN A 13 -12.26 46.08 3.43
CA GLN A 13 -11.22 45.24 2.85
C GLN A 13 -11.65 43.78 2.98
N ARG A 14 -12.21 43.24 1.89
CA ARG A 14 -12.51 41.80 1.77
C ARG A 14 -11.17 41.07 1.78
N ILE A 15 -10.83 40.46 2.91
CA ILE A 15 -9.73 39.52 3.01
C ILE A 15 -10.04 38.37 2.05
N GLN A 16 -9.42 38.38 0.88
CA GLN A 16 -9.37 37.21 0.02
C GLN A 16 -8.39 36.24 0.68
N THR A 17 -8.90 35.36 1.54
CA THR A 17 -8.23 34.10 1.81
C THR A 17 -8.21 33.34 0.48
N LYS A 18 -7.11 33.46 -0.26
CA LYS A 18 -6.81 32.59 -1.38
C LYS A 18 -6.78 31.19 -0.77
N ARG A 19 -7.85 30.41 -0.95
CA ARG A 19 -7.79 28.97 -0.71
C ARG A 19 -6.67 28.50 -1.62
N VAL A 20 -5.57 28.07 -1.02
CA VAL A 20 -4.65 27.17 -1.70
C VAL A 20 -5.49 25.93 -1.91
N GLU A 21 -6.10 25.83 -3.09
CA GLU A 21 -6.57 24.57 -3.62
C GLU A 21 -5.30 23.74 -3.79
N ASN A 22 -4.98 22.98 -2.75
CA ASN A 22 -4.11 21.83 -2.94
C ASN A 22 -4.91 20.92 -3.87
N ASP A 23 -4.68 21.07 -5.18
CA ASP A 23 -4.89 20.02 -6.16
C ASP A 23 -3.89 18.89 -5.88
N PHE A 24 -3.99 18.30 -4.70
CA PHE A 24 -3.63 16.91 -4.50
C PHE A 24 -4.70 16.15 -5.27
N SER A 25 -4.41 15.85 -6.54
CA SER A 25 -5.13 14.82 -7.25
C SER A 25 -5.01 13.56 -6.41
N SER A 26 -6.02 13.30 -5.59
CA SER A 26 -6.16 12.17 -4.67
C SER A 26 -6.38 10.86 -5.42
N THR A 27 -5.85 10.74 -6.63
CA THR A 27 -6.30 9.81 -7.66
C THR A 27 -5.47 8.55 -7.76
N ASN A 28 -4.48 8.30 -6.88
CA ASN A 28 -3.82 6.99 -6.78
C ASN A 28 -3.15 6.76 -5.41
N LEU A 29 -3.91 6.92 -4.32
CA LEU A 29 -3.55 6.22 -3.09
C LEU A 29 -4.05 4.78 -3.23
N GLU A 30 -3.30 3.96 -3.96
CA GLU A 30 -3.53 2.52 -4.01
C GLU A 30 -3.18 1.91 -2.65
N TRP A 31 -4.09 1.10 -2.10
CA TRP A 31 -3.84 0.37 -0.87
C TRP A 31 -2.89 -0.80 -1.17
N GLU A 32 -1.84 -0.94 -0.37
CA GLU A 32 -0.95 -2.08 -0.45
C GLU A 32 -1.65 -3.34 0.09
N ASN A 33 -1.47 -4.46 -0.62
CA ASN A 33 -2.06 -5.75 -0.24
C ASN A 33 -0.96 -6.65 0.32
N HIS A 34 -1.20 -7.23 1.50
CA HIS A 34 -0.26 -8.13 2.16
C HIS A 34 -0.88 -9.51 2.39
N LEU A 35 -0.05 -10.55 2.30
CA LEU A 35 -0.41 -11.93 2.58
C LEU A 35 0.67 -12.57 3.48
N ILE A 36 0.25 -13.44 4.39
CA ILE A 36 1.16 -14.25 5.19
C ILE A 36 1.42 -15.56 4.46
N ILE A 37 2.68 -15.82 4.13
CA ILE A 37 3.11 -17.06 3.47
C ILE A 37 3.76 -17.98 4.50
N ARG A 38 3.30 -19.23 4.57
CA ARG A 38 3.89 -20.28 5.39
C ARG A 38 4.65 -21.25 4.52
N PHE A 39 5.92 -21.46 4.84
CA PHE A 39 6.77 -22.45 4.19
C PHE A 39 6.98 -23.69 5.07
N PRO A 40 7.26 -24.86 4.48
CA PRO A 40 7.82 -25.99 5.22
C PRO A 40 9.12 -25.60 5.94
N PRO A 41 9.44 -26.17 7.12
CA PRO A 41 10.59 -25.75 7.94
C PRO A 41 11.93 -25.73 7.18
N GLU A 42 12.17 -26.71 6.31
CA GLU A 42 13.38 -26.87 5.51
C GLU A 42 13.53 -25.84 4.38
N ILE A 43 12.43 -25.17 4.01
CA ILE A 43 12.40 -24.08 3.03
C ILE A 43 12.39 -22.73 3.75
N ALA A 44 11.68 -22.62 4.87
CA ALA A 44 11.58 -21.39 5.66
C ALA A 44 12.96 -20.84 6.05
N ASN A 45 13.89 -21.70 6.48
CA ASN A 45 15.26 -21.28 6.80
C ASN A 45 16.00 -20.72 5.56
N LYS A 46 15.83 -21.35 4.40
CA LYS A 46 16.47 -20.89 3.15
C LYS A 46 15.88 -19.58 2.64
N VAL A 47 14.58 -19.39 2.82
CA VAL A 47 13.91 -18.12 2.50
C VAL A 47 14.41 -17.03 3.44
N LYS A 48 14.61 -17.34 4.73
CA LYS A 48 15.20 -16.42 5.68
C LYS A 48 16.63 -16.03 5.27
N ASP A 49 17.48 -17.00 4.98
CA ASP A 49 18.86 -16.74 4.53
C ASP A 49 18.87 -15.90 3.24
N TYR A 50 17.95 -16.16 2.31
CA TYR A 50 17.78 -15.37 1.09
C TYR A 50 17.35 -13.91 1.34
N LEU A 51 16.61 -13.64 2.42
CA LEU A 51 16.20 -12.28 2.81
C LEU A 51 17.28 -11.54 3.58
N ASP A 52 18.08 -12.26 4.38
CA ASP A 52 19.13 -11.71 5.23
C ASP A 52 20.41 -11.38 4.45
N GLU A 53 20.71 -12.12 3.37
CA GLU A 53 21.81 -11.81 2.47
C GLU A 53 21.42 -10.62 1.56
N ASP A 54 22.00 -9.44 1.81
CA ASP A 54 21.94 -8.29 0.89
C ASP A 54 22.13 -8.81 -0.54
N ALA A 55 21.14 -8.56 -1.41
CA ALA A 55 20.87 -9.20 -2.70
C ALA A 55 21.97 -9.05 -3.79
N HIS A 56 23.22 -8.84 -3.41
CA HIS A 56 24.37 -8.61 -4.27
C HIS A 56 25.11 -9.90 -4.67
N HIS A 57 24.85 -11.04 -4.03
CA HIS A 57 25.52 -12.31 -4.35
C HIS A 57 24.62 -13.50 -4.76
N ILE A 58 23.31 -13.47 -4.52
CA ILE A 58 22.40 -14.52 -4.99
C ILE A 58 21.82 -14.10 -6.35
N SER A 59 22.62 -14.23 -7.41
CA SER A 59 22.21 -13.85 -8.77
C SER A 59 21.15 -14.78 -9.40
N GLN A 60 20.69 -15.83 -8.72
CA GLN A 60 19.87 -16.89 -9.33
C GLN A 60 18.65 -17.37 -8.53
N THR A 61 18.57 -17.16 -7.22
CA THR A 61 17.37 -17.57 -6.46
C THR A 61 16.29 -16.52 -6.66
N LYS A 62 15.28 -16.84 -7.46
CA LYS A 62 14.08 -16.03 -7.63
C LYS A 62 12.91 -16.69 -6.91
N MET A 63 12.07 -15.87 -6.28
CA MET A 63 10.76 -16.27 -5.80
C MET A 63 9.70 -15.84 -6.82
N ASN A 64 8.82 -16.75 -7.20
CA ASN A 64 7.70 -16.48 -8.10
C ASN A 64 6.45 -17.19 -7.56
N ILE A 65 5.32 -16.48 -7.56
CA ILE A 65 4.02 -16.99 -7.12
C ILE A 65 3.05 -16.88 -8.29
N ASN A 66 2.48 -18.01 -8.70
CA ASN A 66 1.49 -18.08 -9.77
C ASN A 66 0.17 -18.56 -9.21
N PHE A 67 -0.84 -17.70 -9.25
CA PHE A 67 -2.20 -18.07 -8.84
C PHE A 67 -2.92 -18.82 -9.95
N ASN A 68 -3.67 -19.85 -9.58
CA ASN A 68 -4.66 -20.47 -10.45
C ASN A 68 -5.88 -19.55 -10.61
N GLN A 69 -6.73 -19.85 -11.59
CA GLN A 69 -7.94 -19.06 -11.89
C GLN A 69 -8.91 -18.92 -10.70
N ASN A 70 -8.90 -19.87 -9.76
CA ASN A 70 -9.73 -19.81 -8.55
C ASN A 70 -9.19 -18.85 -7.47
N LEU A 71 -7.98 -18.30 -7.65
CA LEU A 71 -7.27 -17.41 -6.73
C LEU A 71 -7.07 -17.96 -5.30
N ARG A 72 -7.41 -19.23 -5.06
CA ARG A 72 -7.31 -19.92 -3.77
C ARG A 72 -6.22 -20.98 -3.74
N SER A 73 -5.58 -21.22 -4.88
CA SER A 73 -4.50 -22.19 -5.03
C SER A 73 -3.55 -21.71 -6.11
N GLY A 74 -2.36 -22.30 -6.17
CA GLY A 74 -1.37 -21.96 -7.18
C GLY A 74 -0.05 -22.67 -6.92
N THR A 75 0.98 -22.23 -7.65
CA THR A 75 2.34 -22.74 -7.52
C THR A 75 3.28 -21.63 -7.06
N LEU A 76 4.21 -21.99 -6.18
CA LEU A 76 5.29 -21.12 -5.71
C LEU A 76 6.62 -21.76 -6.08
N ASN A 77 7.42 -21.01 -6.83
CA ASN A 77 8.77 -21.38 -7.23
C ASN A 77 9.76 -20.58 -6.40
N PHE A 78 10.65 -21.27 -5.68
CA PHE A 78 11.73 -20.66 -4.91
C PHE A 78 13.06 -21.36 -5.25
N GLY A 79 13.87 -20.72 -6.09
CA GLY A 79 15.10 -21.31 -6.60
C GLY A 79 14.82 -22.59 -7.40
N LYS A 80 15.19 -23.75 -6.84
CA LYS A 80 14.96 -25.08 -7.43
C LYS A 80 13.73 -25.80 -6.86
N TYR A 81 13.01 -25.17 -5.93
CA TYR A 81 11.86 -25.76 -5.26
C TYR A 81 10.59 -25.26 -5.94
N GLU A 82 9.78 -26.19 -6.42
CA GLU A 82 8.42 -25.95 -6.89
C GLU A 82 7.46 -26.56 -5.87
N MET A 83 6.52 -25.74 -5.39
CA MET A 83 5.58 -26.12 -4.33
C MET A 83 4.18 -25.65 -4.69
N ASP A 84 3.19 -26.51 -4.48
CA ASP A 84 1.79 -26.11 -4.53
C ASP A 84 1.41 -25.37 -3.23
N PHE A 85 0.56 -24.35 -3.35
CA PHE A 85 0.00 -23.64 -2.19
C PHE A 85 -1.52 -23.59 -2.23
N SER A 86 -2.10 -23.34 -1.06
CA SER A 86 -3.52 -23.02 -0.88
C SER A 86 -3.64 -21.78 0.01
N LEU A 87 -4.56 -20.88 -0.36
CA LEU A 87 -4.81 -19.62 0.34
C LEU A 87 -6.00 -19.78 1.29
N TYR A 88 -5.73 -19.58 2.58
CA TYR A 88 -6.72 -19.66 3.65
C TYR A 88 -6.96 -18.30 4.28
N ASP A 89 -8.18 -18.11 4.78
CA ASP A 89 -8.55 -16.92 5.54
C ASP A 89 -8.12 -17.10 7.00
N LEU A 90 -7.45 -16.09 7.56
CA LEU A 90 -7.10 -16.09 8.98
C LEU A 90 -8.35 -15.82 9.83
N PRO A 91 -8.47 -16.44 11.01
CA PRO A 91 -9.65 -16.24 11.87
C PRO A 91 -9.72 -14.84 12.49
N CYS A 92 -8.60 -14.12 12.53
CA CYS A 92 -8.47 -12.79 13.12
C CYS A 92 -7.84 -11.83 12.12
N ILE A 93 -8.15 -10.54 12.28
CA ILE A 93 -7.49 -9.44 11.56
C ILE A 93 -6.03 -9.37 12.03
N SER A 94 -5.11 -9.26 11.06
CA SER A 94 -3.68 -9.04 11.30
C SER A 94 -3.33 -7.65 10.75
N GLU A 95 -2.72 -6.83 11.60
CA GLU A 95 -2.20 -5.49 11.28
C GLU A 95 -0.68 -5.50 11.28
#